data_AF-A0AA96WQA1-F1
#
_entry.id   AF-A0AA96WQA1-F1
#
_cell.length_a   1.000
_cell.length_b   1.000
_cell.length_c   1.000
_cell.angle_alpha   90.00
_cell.angle_beta   90.00
_cell.angle_gamma   90.00
#
_symmetry.space_group_name_H-M   'P 1'
#
loop_
_entity.id
_entity.type
_entity.pdbx_description
1 polymer ?
#
loop_
_entity_poly.entity_id
_entity_poly.type
_entity_poly.pdbx_seq_one_letter_code
_entity_poly.pdbx_strand_id
1 'polypeptide(L)'
;MEVAKNDINELLPSLLNVARTIRNVERKAEFFLELVKNNSAYFLEALNAARLIQDDYRRAAMLCDLAQIGSKYSSEALSAAELIHDESDRARVLIKLATNDAVNFAQLLAVTGSFQDEISRARVLIALAENEAVDSPKLLAAVESIELIQYEYSRPGMWFHLVVLEKHYAGE
;
A
#
# COMPACT_ATOMS: atom_id res chain seq x y z
N MET A 1 27.19 -25.35 -22.80
CA MET A 1 27.46 -23.90 -22.77
C MET A 1 26.42 -23.30 -21.86
N GLU A 2 26.68 -23.38 -20.56
CA GLU A 2 25.76 -22.96 -19.52
C GLU A 2 25.84 -21.43 -19.47
N VAL A 3 24.75 -20.76 -19.86
CA VAL A 3 24.66 -19.30 -19.77
C VAL A 3 24.78 -18.99 -18.28
N ALA A 4 25.93 -18.49 -17.86
CA ALA A 4 26.15 -17.99 -16.52
C ALA A 4 25.00 -17.03 -16.22
N LYS A 5 24.13 -17.42 -15.28
CA LYS A 5 23.23 -16.47 -14.62
C LYS A 5 24.16 -15.49 -13.91
N ASN A 6 24.56 -14.42 -14.60
CA ASN A 6 25.31 -13.33 -14.00
C ASN A 6 24.55 -12.92 -12.75
N ASP A 7 25.17 -13.15 -11.59
CA ASP A 7 24.60 -12.76 -10.32
C ASP A 7 24.42 -11.23 -10.38
N ILE A 8 23.19 -10.74 -10.21
CA ILE A 8 22.89 -9.30 -10.23
C ILE A 8 23.77 -8.52 -9.24
N ASN A 9 24.31 -9.21 -8.22
CA ASN A 9 25.31 -8.69 -7.29
C ASN A 9 26.60 -8.24 -7.98
N GLU A 10 27.07 -8.93 -9.01
CA GLU A 10 28.28 -8.55 -9.78
C GLU A 10 28.03 -7.29 -10.63
N LEU A 11 26.77 -6.99 -10.95
CA LEU A 11 26.36 -5.82 -11.71
C LEU A 11 26.10 -4.59 -10.84
N LEU A 12 26.24 -4.70 -9.52
CA LEU A 12 25.96 -3.63 -8.55
C LEU A 12 26.67 -2.29 -8.91
N PRO A 13 27.98 -2.25 -9.21
CA PRO A 13 28.63 -0.99 -9.59
C PRO A 13 28.05 -0.35 -10.85
N SER A 14 27.70 -1.18 -11.84
CA SER A 14 27.12 -0.72 -13.11
C SER A 14 25.70 -0.18 -12.94
N LEU A 15 24.86 -0.86 -12.15
CA LEU A 15 23.49 -0.43 -11.88
C LEU A 15 23.45 0.87 -11.07
N LEU A 16 24.36 1.04 -10.10
CA LEU A 16 24.52 2.30 -9.38
C LEU A 16 24.97 3.43 -10.31
N ASN A 17 25.85 3.16 -11.28
CA ASN A 17 26.23 4.15 -12.29
C ASN A 17 25.04 4.55 -13.17
N VAL A 18 24.22 3.60 -13.62
CA VAL A 18 22.98 3.92 -14.35
C VAL A 18 22.09 4.81 -13.52
N ALA A 19 21.83 4.45 -12.25
CA ALA A 19 21.00 5.26 -11.35
C ALA A 19 21.52 6.69 -11.17
N ARG A 20 22.85 6.91 -11.14
CA ARG A 20 23.47 8.24 -11.06
C ARG A 20 23.15 9.12 -12.27
N THR A 21 22.95 8.53 -13.46
CA THR A 21 22.60 9.28 -14.67
C THR A 21 21.12 9.71 -14.71
N ILE A 22 20.25 9.06 -13.93
CA ILE A 22 18.83 9.40 -13.86
C ILE A 22 18.65 10.67 -13.04
N ARG A 23 18.20 11.76 -13.69
CA ARG A 23 17.97 13.05 -13.02
C ARG A 23 16.60 13.16 -12.35
N ASN A 24 15.58 12.55 -12.96
CA ASN A 24 14.24 12.55 -12.40
C ASN A 24 14.19 11.59 -11.19
N VAL A 25 13.79 12.11 -10.03
CA VAL A 25 13.81 11.35 -8.77
C VAL A 25 12.84 10.17 -8.79
N GLU A 26 11.66 10.35 -9.37
CA GLU A 26 10.65 9.28 -9.47
C GLU A 26 11.14 8.15 -10.35
N ARG A 27 11.67 8.44 -11.55
CA ARG A 27 12.26 7.43 -12.44
C ARG A 27 13.42 6.70 -11.78
N LYS A 28 14.17 7.38 -10.91
CA LYS A 28 15.27 6.76 -10.15
C LYS A 28 14.72 5.82 -9.08
N ALA A 29 13.66 6.23 -8.38
CA ALA A 29 12.99 5.39 -7.40
C ALA A 29 12.35 4.16 -8.05
N GLU A 30 11.66 4.33 -9.19
CA GLU A 30 11.13 3.24 -10.02
C GLU A 30 12.24 2.28 -10.46
N PHE A 31 13.36 2.81 -10.96
CA PHE A 31 14.51 1.99 -11.34
C PHE A 31 15.00 1.11 -10.17
N PHE A 32 15.19 1.69 -8.98
CA PHE A 32 15.60 0.91 -7.82
C PHE A 32 14.52 -0.06 -7.34
N LEU A 33 13.23 0.31 -7.38
CA LEU A 33 12.13 -0.58 -7.03
C LEU A 33 12.14 -1.85 -7.89
N GLU A 34 12.36 -1.72 -9.21
CA GLU A 34 12.47 -2.87 -10.11
C GLU A 34 13.68 -3.76 -9.77
N LEU A 35 14.79 -3.17 -9.34
CA LEU A 35 15.95 -3.94 -8.88
C LEU A 35 15.66 -4.69 -7.58
N VAL A 36 14.94 -4.06 -6.64
CA VAL A 36 14.58 -4.67 -5.35
C VAL A 36 13.77 -5.96 -5.52
N LYS A 37 12.89 -6.04 -6.53
CA LYS A 37 12.10 -7.25 -6.84
C LYS A 37 12.97 -8.48 -7.14
N ASN A 38 14.19 -8.27 -7.63
CA ASN A 38 15.13 -9.35 -7.97
C ASN A 38 16.25 -9.51 -6.94
N ASN A 39 16.59 -8.44 -6.22
CA ASN A 39 17.65 -8.44 -5.23
C ASN A 39 17.39 -7.39 -4.13
N SER A 40 17.18 -7.85 -2.91
CA SER A 40 16.94 -6.99 -1.75
C SER A 40 18.11 -6.10 -1.35
N ALA A 41 19.31 -6.30 -1.91
CA ALA A 41 20.47 -5.44 -1.68
C ALA A 41 20.21 -3.97 -2.06
N TYR A 42 19.31 -3.71 -3.03
CA TYR A 42 18.96 -2.35 -3.49
C TYR A 42 17.87 -1.68 -2.65
N PHE A 43 17.38 -2.33 -1.59
CA PHE A 43 16.22 -1.86 -0.84
C PHE A 43 16.48 -0.48 -0.23
N LEU A 44 17.69 -0.24 0.28
CA LEU A 44 18.04 1.02 0.91
C LEU A 44 18.11 2.16 -0.10
N GLU A 45 18.64 1.92 -1.29
CA GLU A 45 18.67 2.87 -2.40
C GLU A 45 17.26 3.21 -2.89
N ALA A 46 16.39 2.20 -3.02
CA ALA A 46 14.99 2.41 -3.39
C ALA A 46 14.25 3.25 -2.35
N LEU A 47 14.43 2.93 -1.07
CA LEU A 47 13.83 3.66 0.04
C LEU A 47 14.31 5.13 0.07
N ASN A 48 15.61 5.36 -0.08
CA ASN A 48 16.17 6.71 -0.12
C ASN A 48 15.67 7.50 -1.33
N ALA A 49 15.57 6.87 -2.50
CA ALA A 49 15.02 7.51 -3.69
C ALA A 49 13.54 7.85 -3.53
N ALA A 50 12.74 6.93 -2.95
CA ALA A 50 11.32 7.15 -2.65
C ALA A 50 11.11 8.37 -1.74
N ARG A 51 11.91 8.48 -0.65
CA ARG A 51 11.86 9.61 0.30
C ARG A 51 12.11 10.98 -0.33
N LEU A 52 12.84 11.03 -1.44
CA LEU A 52 13.16 12.27 -2.14
C LEU A 52 12.04 12.72 -3.10
N ILE A 53 11.04 11.88 -3.36
CA ILE A 53 9.89 12.23 -4.21
C ILE A 53 9.08 13.33 -3.51
N GLN A 54 8.85 14.44 -4.21
CA GLN A 54 8.16 15.61 -3.67
C GLN A 54 6.64 15.45 -3.70
N ASP A 55 6.10 14.81 -4.73
CA ASP A 55 4.68 14.51 -4.84
C ASP A 55 4.28 13.47 -3.79
N ASP A 56 3.36 13.84 -2.89
CA ASP A 56 3.01 13.03 -1.72
C ASP A 56 2.37 11.71 -2.11
N TYR A 57 1.50 11.71 -3.12
CA TYR A 57 0.88 10.48 -3.63
C TYR A 57 1.94 9.53 -4.21
N ARG A 58 2.84 10.02 -5.07
CA ARG A 58 3.91 9.21 -5.67
C ARG A 58 4.90 8.70 -4.63
N ARG A 59 5.25 9.53 -3.64
CA ARG A 59 6.11 9.13 -2.52
C ARG A 59 5.46 8.00 -1.72
N ALA A 60 4.21 8.17 -1.31
CA ALA A 60 3.48 7.17 -0.54
C ALA A 60 3.24 5.88 -1.33
N ALA A 61 2.91 5.97 -2.62
CA ALA A 61 2.76 4.81 -3.50
C ALA A 61 4.07 4.02 -3.61
N MET A 62 5.21 4.70 -3.82
CA MET A 62 6.52 4.06 -3.88
C MET A 62 6.91 3.40 -2.55
N LEU A 63 6.66 4.06 -1.42
CA LEU A 63 6.89 3.49 -0.09
C LEU A 63 5.97 2.31 0.20
N CYS A 64 4.72 2.35 -0.29
CA CYS A 64 3.79 1.24 -0.21
C CYS A 64 4.32 0.03 -0.99
N ASP A 65 4.79 0.23 -2.22
CA ASP A 65 5.37 -0.84 -3.04
C ASP A 65 6.58 -1.49 -2.37
N LEU A 66 7.45 -0.67 -1.77
CA LEU A 66 8.58 -1.16 -0.98
C LEU A 66 8.13 -1.92 0.28
N ALA A 67 7.08 -1.45 0.97
CA ALA A 67 6.52 -2.14 2.13
C ALA A 67 5.94 -3.51 1.76
N GLN A 68 5.33 -3.65 0.57
CA GLN A 68 4.86 -4.95 0.06
C GLN A 68 6.00 -5.95 -0.16
N ILE A 69 7.19 -5.48 -0.52
CA ILE A 69 8.37 -6.33 -0.71
C ILE A 69 9.06 -6.61 0.64
N GLY A 70 9.11 -5.60 1.53
CA GLY A 70 9.77 -5.67 2.83
C GLY A 70 8.93 -4.99 3.90
N SER A 71 8.36 -5.78 4.80
CA SER A 71 7.44 -5.34 5.84
C SER A 71 7.99 -4.32 6.85
N LYS A 72 9.32 -4.21 6.95
CA LYS A 72 10.02 -3.36 7.95
C LYS A 72 9.63 -1.88 7.88
N TYR A 73 9.13 -1.41 6.74
CA TYR A 73 8.85 0.03 6.49
C TYR A 73 7.36 0.33 6.27
N SER A 74 6.46 -0.58 6.67
CA SER A 74 5.01 -0.39 6.57
C SER A 74 4.52 0.86 7.32
N SER A 75 5.05 1.13 8.52
CA SER A 75 4.74 2.35 9.28
C SER A 75 5.16 3.64 8.58
N GLU A 76 6.27 3.61 7.84
CA GLU A 76 6.70 4.78 7.07
C GLU A 76 5.79 5.02 5.85
N ALA A 77 5.36 3.95 5.18
CA ALA A 77 4.37 4.05 4.10
C ALA A 77 3.01 4.58 4.62
N LEU A 78 2.58 4.16 5.83
CA LEU A 78 1.38 4.70 6.47
C LEU A 78 1.51 6.20 6.78
N SER A 79 2.62 6.63 7.37
CA SER A 79 2.88 8.06 7.62
C SER A 79 2.94 8.87 6.33
N ALA A 80 3.49 8.31 5.25
CA ALA A 80 3.47 8.98 3.95
C ALA A 80 2.07 9.07 3.35
N ALA A 81 1.24 8.02 3.50
CA ALA A 81 -0.14 8.04 3.05
C ALA A 81 -0.98 9.09 3.81
N GLU A 82 -0.75 9.26 5.12
CA GLU A 82 -1.43 10.26 5.94
C GLU A 82 -1.22 11.71 5.44
N LEU A 83 -0.06 11.98 4.83
CA LEU A 83 0.26 13.30 4.25
C LEU A 83 -0.49 13.59 2.94
N ILE A 84 -1.12 12.59 2.31
CA ILE A 84 -1.90 12.80 1.09
C ILE A 84 -3.18 13.56 1.44
N HIS A 85 -3.33 14.75 0.83
CA HIS A 85 -4.51 15.59 1.00
C HIS A 85 -5.75 15.03 0.29
N ASP A 86 -5.61 14.51 -0.93
CA ASP A 86 -6.72 13.91 -1.65
C ASP A 86 -7.10 12.56 -1.03
N GLU A 87 -8.30 12.48 -0.45
CA GLU A 87 -8.71 11.29 0.29
C GLU A 87 -8.92 10.08 -0.63
N SER A 88 -9.29 10.28 -1.90
CA SER A 88 -9.41 9.16 -2.84
C SER A 88 -8.04 8.53 -3.15
N ASP A 89 -7.02 9.34 -3.33
CA ASP A 89 -5.63 8.90 -3.52
C ASP A 89 -5.06 8.30 -2.23
N ARG A 90 -5.36 8.89 -1.07
CA ARG A 90 -4.99 8.33 0.24
C ARG A 90 -5.60 6.94 0.43
N ALA A 91 -6.89 6.79 0.16
CA ALA A 91 -7.57 5.50 0.25
C ALA A 91 -6.94 4.46 -0.68
N ARG A 92 -6.53 4.84 -1.90
CA ARG A 92 -5.85 3.92 -2.84
C ARG A 92 -4.56 3.35 -2.24
N VAL A 93 -3.76 4.19 -1.59
CA VAL A 93 -2.52 3.74 -0.93
C VAL A 93 -2.83 2.86 0.29
N LEU A 94 -3.79 3.27 1.13
CA LEU A 94 -4.15 2.52 2.34
C LEU A 94 -4.78 1.16 2.04
N ILE A 95 -5.62 1.05 1.00
CA ILE A 95 -6.18 -0.23 0.52
C ILE A 95 -5.05 -1.17 0.12
N LYS A 96 -4.05 -0.68 -0.62
CA LYS A 96 -2.90 -1.50 -0.99
C LYS A 96 -2.08 -1.90 0.24
N LEU A 97 -1.87 -1.00 1.20
CA LEU A 97 -1.21 -1.34 2.46
C LEU A 97 -1.99 -2.35 3.30
N ALA A 98 -3.32 -2.34 3.24
CA ALA A 98 -4.19 -3.25 3.98
C ALA A 98 -3.98 -4.71 3.57
N THR A 99 -3.50 -4.99 2.35
CA THR A 99 -3.18 -6.36 1.89
C THR A 99 -1.84 -6.88 2.40
N ASN A 100 -1.11 -6.09 3.20
CA ASN A 100 0.18 -6.50 3.77
C ASN A 100 -0.03 -7.02 5.19
N ASP A 101 0.26 -8.31 5.42
CA ASP A 101 0.05 -8.97 6.72
C ASP A 101 0.84 -8.36 7.87
N ALA A 102 1.92 -7.63 7.57
CA ALA A 102 2.78 -6.98 8.55
C ALA A 102 2.49 -5.48 8.72
N VAL A 103 1.38 -4.98 8.13
CA VAL A 103 0.95 -3.61 8.37
C VAL A 103 0.51 -3.43 9.83
N ASN A 104 0.88 -2.30 10.44
CA ASN A 104 0.38 -1.99 11.77
C ASN A 104 -1.11 -1.65 11.70
N PHE A 105 -1.96 -2.58 12.14
CA PHE A 105 -3.40 -2.43 12.08
C PHE A 105 -3.91 -1.20 12.86
N ALA A 106 -3.42 -0.99 14.08
CA ALA A 106 -3.87 0.12 14.92
C ALA A 106 -3.56 1.48 14.27
N GLN A 107 -2.38 1.61 13.65
CA GLN A 107 -1.99 2.81 12.93
C GLN A 107 -2.83 3.00 11.66
N LEU A 108 -3.01 1.94 10.86
CA LEU A 108 -3.83 1.98 9.64
C LEU A 108 -5.29 2.35 9.95
N LEU A 109 -5.87 1.81 11.03
CA LEU A 109 -7.21 2.14 11.49
C LEU A 109 -7.30 3.60 11.95
N ALA A 110 -6.31 4.10 12.69
CA ALA A 110 -6.26 5.50 13.12
C ALA A 110 -6.24 6.46 11.93
N VAL A 111 -5.40 6.20 10.91
CA VAL A 111 -5.37 7.01 9.68
C VAL A 111 -6.70 6.91 8.95
N THR A 112 -7.30 5.72 8.86
CA THR A 112 -8.61 5.52 8.23
C THR A 112 -9.74 6.28 8.94
N GLY A 113 -9.68 6.40 10.26
CA GLY A 113 -10.63 7.17 11.06
C GLY A 113 -10.60 8.69 10.81
N SER A 114 -9.51 9.21 10.23
CA SER A 114 -9.38 10.65 9.93
C SER A 114 -10.12 11.11 8.66
N PHE A 115 -10.60 10.17 7.85
CA PHE A 115 -11.29 10.46 6.60
C PHE A 115 -12.60 11.22 6.81
N GLN A 116 -12.80 12.27 6.02
CA GLN A 116 -14.06 12.99 5.95
C GLN A 116 -15.01 12.40 4.89
N ASP A 117 -14.45 11.90 3.79
CA ASP A 117 -15.17 11.19 2.74
C ASP A 117 -15.52 9.77 3.21
N GLU A 118 -16.81 9.59 3.51
CA GLU A 118 -17.38 8.34 4.03
C GLU A 118 -17.17 7.16 3.06
N ILE A 119 -17.18 7.43 1.75
CA ILE A 119 -16.96 6.42 0.70
C ILE A 119 -15.53 5.90 0.76
N SER A 120 -14.55 6.79 0.81
CA SER A 120 -13.14 6.45 0.89
C SER A 120 -12.82 5.73 2.20
N ARG A 121 -13.37 6.20 3.33
CA ARG A 121 -13.27 5.52 4.62
C ARG A 121 -13.79 4.09 4.57
N ALA A 122 -15.01 3.89 4.06
CA ALA A 122 -15.62 2.57 3.97
C ALA A 122 -14.84 1.63 3.06
N ARG A 123 -14.30 2.10 1.93
CA ARG A 123 -13.46 1.27 1.04
C ARG A 123 -12.20 0.75 1.72
N VAL A 124 -11.51 1.58 2.51
CA VAL A 124 -10.32 1.15 3.25
C VAL A 124 -10.68 0.10 4.31
N LEU A 125 -11.81 0.28 5.01
CA LEU A 125 -12.27 -0.65 6.04
C LEU A 125 -12.74 -1.99 5.47
N ILE A 126 -13.37 -1.98 4.29
CA ILE A 126 -13.69 -3.22 3.56
C ILE A 126 -12.40 -3.95 3.20
N ALA A 127 -11.41 -3.27 2.61
CA ALA A 127 -10.12 -3.89 2.27
C ALA A 127 -9.37 -4.43 3.50
N LEU A 128 -9.52 -3.78 4.65
CA LEU A 128 -9.01 -4.30 5.93
C LEU A 128 -9.72 -5.58 6.36
N ALA A 129 -11.05 -5.64 6.21
CA ALA A 129 -11.85 -6.83 6.52
C ALA A 129 -11.56 -7.98 5.55
N GLU A 130 -11.15 -7.70 4.31
CA GLU A 130 -10.71 -8.71 3.33
C GLU A 130 -9.42 -9.43 3.73
N ASN A 131 -8.56 -8.84 4.57
CA ASN A 131 -7.28 -9.45 4.92
C ASN A 131 -7.34 -10.38 6.17
N GLU A 132 -8.49 -10.56 6.81
CA GLU A 132 -8.60 -11.46 7.99
C GLU A 132 -9.94 -12.20 8.08
N ALA A 133 -9.94 -13.33 8.76
CA ALA A 133 -11.13 -14.14 9.01
C ALA A 133 -12.25 -13.31 9.70
N VAL A 134 -13.48 -13.59 9.27
CA VAL A 134 -14.73 -12.81 9.42
C VAL A 134 -15.22 -12.50 10.85
N ASP A 135 -14.44 -12.79 11.89
CA ASP A 135 -14.82 -12.57 13.31
C ASP A 135 -14.02 -11.43 13.99
N SER A 136 -13.57 -10.46 13.21
CA SER A 136 -12.61 -9.43 13.62
C SER A 136 -13.28 -8.05 13.85
N PRO A 137 -12.77 -7.21 14.80
CA PRO A 137 -13.14 -5.80 14.93
C PRO A 137 -13.10 -4.98 13.62
N LYS A 138 -12.38 -5.47 12.61
CA LYS A 138 -12.33 -4.93 11.24
C LYS A 138 -13.69 -4.93 10.55
N LEU A 139 -14.44 -6.02 10.64
CA LEU A 139 -15.74 -6.17 9.98
C LEU A 139 -16.77 -5.23 10.61
N LEU A 140 -16.76 -5.12 11.95
CA LEU A 140 -17.63 -4.18 12.66
C LEU A 140 -17.34 -2.74 12.25
N ALA A 141 -16.07 -2.32 12.22
CA ALA A 141 -15.68 -0.98 11.79
C ALA A 141 -16.12 -0.69 10.34
N ALA A 142 -16.04 -1.68 9.44
CA ALA A 142 -16.52 -1.56 8.07
C ALA A 142 -18.05 -1.39 8.01
N VAL A 143 -18.81 -2.21 8.74
CA VAL A 143 -20.28 -2.10 8.85
C VAL A 143 -20.70 -0.74 9.38
N GLU A 144 -20.14 -0.30 10.51
CA GLU A 144 -20.42 1.00 11.12
C GLU A 144 -20.12 2.15 10.15
N SER A 145 -19.08 2.01 9.34
CA SER A 145 -18.72 3.04 8.37
C SER A 145 -19.63 3.08 7.16
N ILE A 146 -20.14 1.94 6.69
CA ILE A 146 -21.12 1.88 5.61
C ILE A 146 -22.46 2.49 6.06
N GLU A 147 -22.90 2.24 7.29
CA GLU A 147 -24.12 2.83 7.85
C GLU A 147 -24.06 4.36 7.89
N LEU A 148 -22.88 4.91 8.15
CA LEU A 148 -22.67 6.36 8.19
C LEU A 148 -22.67 7.02 6.80
N ILE A 149 -22.58 6.27 5.69
CA ILE A 149 -22.57 6.85 4.33
C ILE A 149 -23.91 7.55 4.07
N GLN A 150 -23.91 8.86 3.85
CA GLN A 150 -25.13 9.64 3.58
C GLN A 150 -25.66 9.43 2.15
N TYR A 151 -24.78 9.12 1.20
CA TYR A 151 -25.14 8.90 -0.20
C TYR A 151 -25.74 7.51 -0.43
N GLU A 152 -27.07 7.44 -0.51
CA GLU A 152 -27.83 6.19 -0.70
C GLU A 152 -27.44 5.39 -1.95
N TYR A 153 -26.89 6.03 -2.99
CA TYR A 153 -26.45 5.31 -4.19
C TYR A 153 -25.23 4.42 -3.94
N SER A 154 -24.32 4.83 -3.04
CA SER A 154 -23.05 4.14 -2.80
C SER A 154 -23.17 3.01 -1.77
N ARG A 155 -24.15 3.12 -0.86
CA ARG A 155 -24.34 2.20 0.27
C ARG A 155 -24.67 0.75 -0.16
N PRO A 156 -25.58 0.48 -1.14
CA PRO A 156 -25.92 -0.89 -1.54
C PRO A 156 -24.74 -1.66 -2.14
N GLY A 157 -23.89 -1.00 -2.93
CA GLY A 157 -22.72 -1.64 -3.53
C GLY A 157 -21.72 -2.09 -2.47
N MET A 158 -21.49 -1.26 -1.44
CA MET A 158 -20.57 -1.60 -0.35
C MET A 158 -21.11 -2.71 0.54
N TRP A 159 -22.41 -2.70 0.84
CA TRP A 159 -23.07 -3.80 1.53
C TRP A 159 -22.96 -5.12 0.75
N PHE A 160 -23.16 -5.07 -0.57
CA PHE A 160 -23.00 -6.25 -1.41
C PHE A 160 -21.59 -6.84 -1.33
N HIS A 161 -20.56 -5.98 -1.39
CA HIS A 161 -19.17 -6.42 -1.23
C HIS A 161 -18.95 -7.11 0.13
N LEU A 162 -19.43 -6.52 1.23
CA LEU A 162 -19.25 -7.05 2.57
C LEU A 162 -19.96 -8.40 2.78
N VAL A 163 -21.18 -8.55 2.26
CA VAL A 163 -21.95 -9.82 2.33
C VAL A 163 -21.27 -10.93 1.53
N VAL A 164 -20.68 -10.61 0.37
CA VAL A 164 -19.91 -11.60 -0.41
C VAL A 164 -18.68 -12.07 0.37
N LEU A 165 -18.01 -11.17 1.09
CA LEU A 165 -16.88 -11.53 1.95
C LEU A 165 -17.30 -12.44 3.09
N GLU A 166 -18.37 -12.11 3.81
CA GLU A 166 -18.90 -12.94 4.90
C GLU A 166 -19.15 -14.39 4.43
N LYS A 167 -19.82 -14.56 3.29
CA LYS A 167 -20.09 -15.88 2.69
C LYS A 167 -18.82 -16.62 2.30
N HIS A 168 -17.84 -15.92 1.72
CA HIS A 168 -16.60 -16.55 1.27
C HIS A 168 -15.82 -17.19 2.43
N TYR A 169 -15.80 -16.56 3.60
CA TYR A 169 -15.13 -17.10 4.80
C TYR A 169 -16.00 -18.06 5.63
N ALA A 170 -17.33 -17.97 5.52
CA ALA A 170 -18.25 -18.92 6.15
C ALA A 170 -18.24 -20.32 5.50
N GLY A 171 -17.64 -20.46 4.32
CA GLY A 171 -17.48 -21.74 3.63
C GLY A 171 -18.74 -22.26 2.93
N GLU A 172 -19.71 -21.39 2.63
CA GLU A 172 -20.92 -21.69 1.85
C GLU A 172 -20.72 -21.56 0.33
#